data_AF-A0A8S2F5W1-F1
#
_entry.id   AF-A0A8S2F5W1-F1
#
_cell.length_a   1.000
_cell.length_b   1.000
_cell.length_c   1.000
_cell.angle_alpha   90.00
_cell.angle_beta   90.00
_cell.angle_gamma   90.00
#
_symmetry.space_group_name_H-M   'P 1'
#
loop_
_entity.id
_entity.type
_entity.pdbx_description
1 polymer ?
#
loop_
_entity_poly.entity_id
_entity_poly.type
_entity_poly.pdbx_seq_one_letter_code
_entity_poly.pdbx_strand_id
1 'polypeptide(L)'
;MNDADALINRAEAYIVDELYDLALKDYEKAHEYEESQRIHDGIKRIQKLIKQVKKRDYYKILTIRRSANKAEILRAYRKHAIKWHPDKYEGEDKKKAEKMFIDIAAAKEVLTDPEKRARFDNGEDPLDAEEQAQGFNPFGQGFNPFGGGNGGSYSFRFHFN
;
A
#
# COMPACT_ATOMS: atom_id res chain seq x y z
N MET A 1 -32.03 22.36 6.20
CA MET A 1 -30.85 21.49 6.02
C MET A 1 -29.75 22.14 6.83
N ASN A 2 -29.25 21.49 7.87
CA ASN A 2 -28.04 21.97 8.53
C ASN A 2 -26.87 21.84 7.55
N ASP A 3 -25.98 22.83 7.54
CA ASP A 3 -24.80 22.81 6.65
C ASP A 3 -23.94 21.56 6.87
N ALA A 4 -23.92 21.01 8.09
CA ALA A 4 -23.30 19.74 8.43
C ALA A 4 -23.97 18.52 7.76
N ASP A 5 -25.29 18.45 7.72
CA ASP A 5 -26.01 17.31 7.09
C ASP A 5 -25.76 17.24 5.58
N ALA A 6 -25.68 18.40 4.91
CA ALA A 6 -25.37 18.47 3.50
C ALA A 6 -23.95 17.95 3.19
N LEU A 7 -22.98 18.28 4.04
CA LEU A 7 -21.61 17.79 3.94
C LEU A 7 -21.53 16.27 4.19
N ILE A 8 -22.23 15.76 5.20
CA ILE A 8 -22.26 14.32 5.49
C ILE A 8 -22.86 13.54 4.31
N ASN A 9 -23.97 13.99 3.74
CA ASN A 9 -24.59 13.32 2.60
C ASN A 9 -23.66 13.30 1.38
N ARG A 10 -22.91 14.39 1.15
CA ARG A 10 -21.90 14.45 0.08
C ARG A 10 -20.71 13.51 0.37
N ALA A 11 -20.26 13.45 1.62
CA ALA A 11 -19.20 12.54 2.03
C ALA A 11 -19.59 11.07 1.85
N GLU A 12 -20.83 10.68 2.17
CA GLU A 12 -21.33 9.32 1.93
C GLU A 12 -21.33 8.98 0.44
N ALA A 13 -21.65 9.93 -0.45
CA ALA A 13 -21.52 9.73 -1.89
C ALA A 13 -20.05 9.49 -2.29
N TYR A 14 -19.11 10.27 -1.76
CA TYR A 14 -17.68 10.05 -2.00
C TYR A 14 -17.17 8.70 -1.48
N ILE A 15 -17.73 8.18 -0.38
CA ILE A 15 -17.39 6.84 0.12
C ILE A 15 -17.81 5.76 -0.90
N VAL A 16 -19.00 5.90 -1.48
CA VAL A 16 -19.50 4.97 -2.52
C VAL A 16 -18.61 5.00 -3.77
N ASP A 17 -18.11 6.18 -4.13
CA ASP A 17 -17.19 6.37 -5.26
C ASP A 17 -15.71 6.06 -4.93
N GLU A 18 -15.44 5.53 -3.73
CA GLU A 18 -14.08 5.25 -3.23
C GLU A 18 -13.13 6.48 -3.19
N LEU A 19 -13.70 7.68 -3.20
CA LEU A 19 -12.99 8.97 -3.10
C LEU A 19 -12.77 9.36 -1.63
N TYR A 20 -12.08 8.49 -0.90
CA TYR A 20 -11.98 8.58 0.56
C TYR A 20 -11.29 9.86 1.06
N ASP A 21 -10.35 10.43 0.31
CA ASP A 21 -9.69 11.69 0.67
C ASP A 21 -10.68 12.87 0.64
N LEU A 22 -11.60 12.89 -0.33
CA LEU A 22 -12.65 13.90 -0.41
C LEU A 22 -13.71 13.68 0.67
N ALA A 23 -14.07 12.43 0.94
CA ALA A 23 -14.98 12.08 2.04
C ALA A 23 -14.43 12.55 3.39
N LEU A 24 -13.14 12.34 3.66
CA LEU A 24 -12.50 12.77 4.91
C LEU A 24 -12.57 14.29 5.07
N LYS A 25 -12.23 15.02 4.00
CA LYS A 25 -12.28 16.48 3.99
C LYS A 25 -13.67 17.03 4.29
N ASP A 26 -14.71 16.39 3.77
CA ASP A 26 -16.10 16.80 4.03
C ASP A 26 -16.54 16.53 5.46
N TYR A 27 -16.12 15.40 6.05
CA TYR A 27 -16.39 15.10 7.45
C TYR A 27 -15.59 16.00 8.41
N GLU A 28 -14.34 16.33 8.10
CA GLU A 28 -13.55 17.33 8.85
C GLU A 28 -14.23 18.70 8.79
N LYS A 29 -14.70 19.10 7.61
CA LYS A 29 -15.43 20.35 7.47
C LYS A 29 -16.77 20.32 8.21
N ALA A 30 -17.50 19.20 8.20
CA ALA A 30 -18.71 19.05 9.00
C ALA A 30 -18.43 19.18 10.51
N HIS A 31 -17.28 18.67 10.97
CA HIS A 31 -16.82 18.79 12.35
C HIS A 31 -16.55 20.25 12.77
N GLU A 32 -16.21 21.14 11.85
CA GLU A 32 -16.07 22.58 12.14
C GLU A 32 -17.41 23.25 12.44
N TYR A 33 -18.52 22.74 11.88
CA TYR A 33 -19.86 23.29 12.09
C TYR A 33 -20.56 22.65 13.30
N GLU A 34 -20.35 21.36 13.52
CA GLU A 34 -21.01 20.60 14.59
C GLU A 34 -20.08 19.51 15.13
N GLU A 35 -19.81 19.53 16.43
CA GLU A 35 -19.14 18.42 17.10
C GLU A 35 -20.18 17.38 17.51
N SER A 36 -20.32 16.35 16.68
CA SER A 36 -21.31 15.28 16.86
C SER A 36 -20.65 13.91 16.81
N GLN A 37 -21.15 12.98 17.64
CA GLN A 37 -20.63 11.61 17.69
C GLN A 37 -20.73 10.92 16.32
N ARG A 38 -21.78 11.24 15.55
CA ARG A 38 -21.96 10.73 14.17
C ARG A 38 -20.81 11.15 13.24
N ILE A 39 -20.34 12.40 13.36
CA ILE A 39 -19.23 12.94 12.55
C ILE A 39 -17.92 12.28 12.97
N HIS A 40 -17.69 12.15 14.28
CA HIS A 40 -16.52 11.46 14.80
C HIS A 40 -16.44 10.00 14.32
N ASP A 41 -17.55 9.26 14.42
CA ASP A 41 -17.63 7.87 13.95
C ASP A 41 -17.43 7.77 12.44
N GLY A 42 -17.93 8.75 11.66
CA GLY A 42 -17.71 8.87 10.23
C GLY A 42 -16.24 9.10 9.86
N ILE A 43 -15.57 10.05 10.52
CA ILE A 43 -14.12 10.31 10.34
C ILE A 43 -13.33 9.03 10.62
N LYS A 44 -13.59 8.37 11.75
CA LYS A 44 -12.90 7.12 12.14
C LYS A 44 -13.13 6.00 11.12
N ARG A 45 -14.35 5.88 10.58
CA ARG A 45 -14.68 4.93 9.52
C ARG A 45 -13.89 5.23 8.25
N ILE A 46 -13.84 6.48 7.81
CA ILE A 46 -13.09 6.88 6.61
C ILE A 46 -11.60 6.68 6.79
N GLN A 47 -11.03 7.06 7.94
CA GLN A 47 -9.62 6.79 8.24
C GLN A 47 -9.29 5.29 8.18
N LYS A 48 -10.20 4.43 8.67
CA LYS A 48 -10.06 2.97 8.54
C LYS A 48 -10.10 2.53 7.08
N LEU A 49 -11.01 3.07 6.26
CA LEU A 49 -11.11 2.76 4.83
C LEU A 49 -9.87 3.24 4.05
N ILE A 50 -9.41 4.48 4.29
CA ILE A 50 -8.15 5.02 3.77
C ILE A 50 -6.99 4.11 4.16
N LYS A 51 -6.91 3.69 5.43
CA LYS A 51 -5.87 2.75 5.88
C LYS A 51 -5.98 1.42 5.14
N GLN A 52 -7.18 0.87 4.95
CA GLN A 52 -7.38 -0.39 4.21
C GLN A 52 -7.01 -0.28 2.72
N VAL A 53 -7.27 0.86 2.08
CA VAL A 53 -6.95 1.11 0.67
C VAL A 53 -5.46 1.42 0.49
N LYS A 54 -4.85 2.11 1.47
CA LYS A 54 -3.40 2.36 1.51
C LYS A 54 -2.60 1.11 1.87
N LYS A 55 -3.18 0.17 2.64
CA LYS A 55 -2.57 -1.14 2.91
C LYS A 55 -2.28 -1.83 1.59
N ARG A 56 -1.02 -2.20 1.38
CA ARG A 56 -0.55 -2.82 0.14
C ARG A 56 -1.11 -4.23 0.05
N ASP A 57 -2.06 -4.47 -0.85
CA ASP A 57 -2.50 -5.84 -1.13
C ASP A 57 -1.50 -6.56 -2.04
N TYR A 58 -0.50 -7.19 -1.42
CA TYR A 58 0.59 -7.89 -2.10
C TYR A 58 0.09 -8.96 -3.08
N TYR A 59 -1.04 -9.62 -2.79
CA TYR A 59 -1.64 -10.60 -3.70
C TYR A 59 -2.24 -9.94 -4.94
N LYS A 60 -2.92 -8.80 -4.77
CA LYS A 60 -3.43 -8.01 -5.91
C LYS A 60 -2.29 -7.44 -6.75
N ILE A 61 -1.21 -6.94 -6.13
CA ILE A 61 -0.04 -6.39 -6.83
C ILE A 61 0.59 -7.43 -7.77
N LEU A 62 0.77 -8.68 -7.30
CA LEU A 62 1.28 -9.78 -8.11
C LEU A 62 0.20 -10.45 -8.98
N THR A 63 -1.07 -10.02 -8.87
CA THR A 63 -2.22 -10.61 -9.59
C THR A 63 -2.32 -12.13 -9.38
N ILE A 64 -2.16 -12.57 -8.13
CA ILE A 64 -2.22 -13.97 -7.72
C ILE A 64 -3.30 -14.20 -6.67
N ARG A 65 -3.72 -15.46 -6.50
CA ARG A 65 -4.66 -15.85 -5.46
C ARG A 65 -3.96 -15.96 -4.11
N ARG A 66 -4.69 -15.78 -3.01
CA ARG A 66 -4.19 -16.00 -1.64
C ARG A 66 -3.72 -17.44 -1.38
N SER A 67 -4.22 -18.41 -2.15
CA SER A 67 -3.79 -19.81 -2.12
C SER A 67 -2.51 -20.09 -2.91
N ALA A 68 -1.90 -19.07 -3.53
CA ALA A 68 -0.75 -19.26 -4.41
C ALA A 68 0.45 -19.86 -3.66
N ASN A 69 1.13 -20.76 -4.35
CA ASN A 69 2.35 -21.38 -3.83
C ASN A 69 3.57 -20.47 -4.08
N LYS A 70 4.70 -20.79 -3.44
CA LYS A 70 5.94 -20.00 -3.56
C LYS A 70 6.45 -19.90 -5.01
N ALA A 71 6.27 -20.96 -5.80
CA ALA A 71 6.71 -20.97 -7.21
C ALA A 71 5.87 -20.02 -8.07
N GLU A 72 4.55 -19.94 -7.84
CA GLU A 72 3.64 -19.02 -8.49
C GLU A 72 3.95 -17.57 -8.11
N ILE A 73 4.23 -17.29 -6.84
CA ILE A 73 4.65 -15.97 -6.36
C ILE A 73 5.93 -15.52 -7.07
N LEU A 74 6.95 -16.38 -7.15
CA LEU A 74 8.20 -16.06 -7.85
C LEU A 74 8.02 -15.91 -9.37
N ARG A 75 7.10 -16.66 -9.97
CA ARG A 75 6.76 -16.53 -11.40
C ARG A 75 6.07 -15.20 -11.68
N ALA A 76 5.09 -14.84 -10.86
CA ALA A 76 4.39 -13.56 -10.95
C ALA A 76 5.34 -12.38 -10.73
N TYR A 77 6.19 -12.44 -9.69
CA TYR A 77 7.23 -11.46 -9.43
C TYR A 77 8.11 -11.21 -10.66
N ARG A 78 8.67 -12.27 -11.27
CA ARG A 78 9.51 -12.14 -12.47
C ARG A 78 8.77 -11.47 -13.62
N LYS A 79 7.53 -11.89 -13.88
CA LYS A 79 6.69 -11.31 -14.95
C LYS A 79 6.43 -9.82 -14.71
N HIS A 80 6.08 -9.44 -13.49
CA HIS A 80 5.76 -8.06 -13.14
C HIS A 80 7.01 -7.17 -13.04
N ALA A 81 8.14 -7.69 -12.54
CA ALA A 81 9.42 -6.98 -12.51
C ALA A 81 9.93 -6.63 -13.91
N ILE A 82 9.80 -7.56 -14.88
CA ILE A 82 10.13 -7.29 -16.29
C ILE A 82 9.20 -6.23 -16.89
N LYS A 83 7.91 -6.26 -16.51
CA LYS A 83 6.91 -5.34 -17.02
C LYS A 83 7.13 -3.92 -16.50
N TRP A 84 7.44 -3.77 -15.21
CA TRP A 84 7.54 -2.48 -14.52
C TRP A 84 8.98 -2.03 -14.26
N HIS A 85 9.96 -2.63 -14.94
CA HIS A 85 11.36 -2.20 -14.82
C HIS A 85 11.49 -0.73 -15.27
N PRO A 86 12.09 0.17 -14.48
CA PRO A 86 12.14 1.61 -14.80
C PRO A 86 12.88 1.92 -16.09
N ASP A 87 13.81 1.07 -16.53
CA ASP A 87 14.49 1.23 -17.84
C ASP A 87 13.55 1.18 -19.03
N LYS A 88 12.33 0.64 -18.88
CA LYS A 88 11.32 0.59 -19.94
C LYS A 88 10.43 1.83 -20.00
N TYR A 89 10.58 2.76 -19.06
CA TYR A 89 9.70 3.92 -18.91
C TYR A 89 10.49 5.21 -18.79
N GLU A 90 9.95 6.28 -19.35
CA GLU A 90 10.54 7.61 -19.35
C GLU A 90 9.55 8.63 -18.77
N GLY A 91 10.05 9.81 -18.38
CA GLY A 91 9.22 10.90 -17.88
C GLY A 91 8.41 10.54 -16.63
N GLU A 92 7.12 10.92 -16.61
CA GLU A 92 6.23 10.65 -15.47
C GLU A 92 5.90 9.17 -15.28
N ASP A 93 5.92 8.38 -16.35
CA ASP A 93 5.64 6.95 -16.27
C ASP A 93 6.79 6.19 -15.60
N LYS A 94 8.02 6.73 -15.62
CA LYS A 94 9.14 6.19 -14.85
C LYS A 94 8.86 6.20 -13.35
N LYS A 95 8.30 7.29 -12.82
CA LYS A 95 7.93 7.38 -11.39
C LYS A 95 6.85 6.38 -11.02
N LYS A 96 5.86 6.17 -11.90
CA LYS A 96 4.82 5.15 -11.70
C LYS A 96 5.43 3.75 -11.73
N ALA A 97 6.31 3.47 -12.69
CA ALA A 97 7.00 2.19 -12.80
C ALA A 97 7.88 1.90 -11.59
N GLU A 98 8.61 2.91 -11.10
CA GLU A 98 9.41 2.82 -9.88
C GLU A 98 8.56 2.46 -8.65
N LYS A 99 7.44 3.16 -8.44
CA LYS A 99 6.50 2.85 -7.36
C LYS A 99 5.95 1.42 -7.46
N MET A 100 5.50 1.05 -8.66
CA MET A 100 5.02 -0.31 -8.92
C MET A 100 6.11 -1.36 -8.68
N PHE A 101 7.35 -1.09 -9.08
CA PHE A 101 8.47 -2.00 -8.89
C PHE A 101 8.80 -2.21 -7.40
N ILE A 102 8.77 -1.13 -6.60
CA ILE A 102 8.91 -1.19 -5.14
C ILE A 102 7.80 -2.06 -4.55
N ASP A 103 6.55 -1.85 -4.97
CA ASP A 103 5.39 -2.62 -4.49
C ASP A 103 5.49 -4.11 -4.87
N ILE A 104 5.96 -4.43 -6.09
CA ILE A 104 6.20 -5.79 -6.57
C ILE A 104 7.32 -6.48 -5.77
N ALA A 105 8.39 -5.76 -5.45
CA ALA A 105 9.51 -6.28 -4.68
C ALA A 105 9.10 -6.55 -3.22
N ALA A 106 8.35 -5.62 -2.60
CA ALA A 106 7.75 -5.78 -1.27
C ALA A 106 6.81 -7.01 -1.24
N ALA A 107 5.93 -7.16 -2.25
CA ALA A 107 5.03 -8.30 -2.34
C ALA A 107 5.76 -9.64 -2.37
N LYS A 108 6.86 -9.73 -3.14
CA LYS A 108 7.68 -10.94 -3.17
C LYS A 108 8.34 -11.20 -1.82
N GLU A 109 8.83 -10.19 -1.12
CA GLU A 109 9.46 -10.36 0.19
C GLU A 109 8.47 -10.90 1.23
N VAL A 110 7.29 -10.30 1.34
CA VAL A 110 6.27 -10.70 2.31
C VAL A 110 5.69 -12.07 2.00
N LEU A 111 5.36 -12.34 0.73
CA LEU A 111 4.63 -13.57 0.38
C LEU A 111 5.54 -14.80 0.27
N THR A 112 6.86 -14.63 0.09
CA THR A 112 7.79 -15.77 0.01
C THR A 112 8.33 -16.24 1.36
N ASP A 113 8.20 -15.42 2.40
CA ASP A 113 8.54 -15.73 3.78
C ASP A 113 7.27 -16.20 4.52
N PRO A 114 7.22 -17.46 5.02
CA PRO A 114 6.05 -17.99 5.71
C PRO A 114 5.63 -17.17 6.93
N GLU A 115 6.58 -16.60 7.68
CA GLU A 115 6.28 -15.81 8.88
C GLU A 115 5.67 -14.46 8.51
N LYS A 116 6.29 -13.76 7.55
CA LYS A 116 5.77 -12.47 7.06
C LYS A 116 4.41 -12.64 6.37
N ARG A 117 4.23 -13.73 5.61
CA ARG A 117 2.96 -14.07 4.98
C ARG A 117 1.88 -14.33 6.03
N ALA A 118 2.19 -15.07 7.09
CA ALA A 118 1.24 -15.33 8.16
C ALA A 118 0.81 -14.04 8.87
N ARG A 119 1.76 -13.13 9.17
CA ARG A 119 1.45 -11.79 9.75
C ARG A 119 0.54 -10.98 8.82
N PHE A 120 0.88 -10.96 7.52
CA PHE A 120 0.07 -10.30 6.50
C PHE A 120 -1.33 -10.89 6.36
N ASP A 121 -1.46 -12.21 6.39
CA ASP A 121 -2.75 -12.90 6.33
C ASP A 121 -3.58 -12.66 7.62
N ASN A 122 -2.93 -12.39 8.76
CA ASN A 122 -3.58 -11.95 10.01
C ASN A 122 -3.94 -10.44 10.02
N GLY A 123 -3.55 -9.69 8.99
CA GLY A 123 -3.89 -8.27 8.82
C GLY A 123 -2.85 -7.28 9.33
N GLU A 124 -1.68 -7.75 9.77
CA GLU A 124 -0.51 -6.94 10.13
C GLU A 124 0.38 -6.78 8.90
N ASP A 125 0.75 -5.55 8.53
CA ASP A 125 1.65 -5.37 7.38
C ASP A 125 3.10 -5.36 7.87
N PRO A 126 3.90 -6.43 7.63
CA PRO A 126 5.25 -6.54 8.17
C PRO A 126 6.23 -5.53 7.56
N LEU A 127 5.82 -4.77 6.53
CA LEU A 127 6.61 -3.73 5.89
C LEU A 127 6.04 -2.32 6.10
N ASP A 128 4.92 -2.17 6.83
CA ASP A 128 4.37 -0.85 7.13
C ASP A 128 5.17 -0.18 8.26
N ALA A 129 5.91 0.87 7.91
CA ALA A 129 6.79 1.60 8.82
C ALA A 129 6.02 2.23 10.00
N GLU A 130 4.71 2.46 9.85
CA GLU A 130 3.87 3.05 10.91
C GLU A 130 3.47 2.03 11.99
N GLU A 131 3.46 0.73 11.66
CA GLU A 131 3.23 -0.36 12.63
C GLU A 131 4.56 -0.83 13.28
N GLN A 132 5.71 -0.35 12.76
CA GLN A 132 7.06 -0.77 13.13
C GLN A 132 7.81 0.23 14.02
N ALA A 133 7.10 1.11 14.72
CA ALA A 133 7.64 2.01 15.75
C ALA A 133 8.27 1.29 16.97
N GLN A 134 8.30 -0.05 17.00
CA GLN A 134 8.97 -0.84 18.05
C GLN A 134 10.13 -1.72 17.57
N GLY A 135 10.85 -1.29 16.53
CA GLY A 135 12.24 -1.71 16.37
C GLY A 135 12.47 -2.79 15.34
N PHE A 136 12.40 -2.40 14.07
CA PHE A 136 13.31 -2.82 13.00
C PHE A 136 12.89 -2.00 11.79
N ASN A 137 13.76 -1.19 11.18
CA ASN A 137 13.47 -0.54 9.90
C ASN A 137 14.01 -1.44 8.76
N PRO A 138 13.25 -2.39 8.18
CA PRO A 138 13.70 -3.19 7.04
C PRO A 138 13.87 -2.34 5.76
N PHE A 139 13.18 -1.20 5.66
CA PHE A 139 13.34 -0.24 4.56
C PHE A 139 14.41 0.84 4.79
N GLY A 140 14.94 0.97 6.00
CA GLY A 140 15.92 2.02 6.36
C GLY A 140 17.38 1.60 6.28
N GLN A 141 17.67 0.29 6.18
CA GLN A 141 19.04 -0.22 6.36
C GLN A 141 19.46 -1.32 5.38
N GLY A 142 18.74 -1.52 4.26
CA GLY A 142 19.15 -2.56 3.30
C GLY A 142 18.25 -2.82 2.08
N PHE A 143 17.08 -2.20 1.99
CA PHE A 143 16.20 -2.35 0.82
C PHE A 143 16.25 -1.10 -0.06
N ASN A 144 17.37 -0.90 -0.77
CA ASN A 144 17.43 0.10 -1.84
C ASN A 144 17.38 -0.62 -3.20
N PRO A 145 16.19 -0.84 -3.80
CA PRO A 145 16.05 -1.57 -5.06
C PRO A 145 16.70 -0.83 -6.26
N PHE A 146 17.10 0.43 -6.07
CA PHE A 146 17.74 1.28 -7.06
C PHE A 146 19.12 1.83 -6.61
N GLY A 147 19.65 1.34 -5.49
CA GLY A 147 20.87 1.85 -4.87
C GLY A 147 22.13 1.07 -5.21
N GLY A 148 22.84 1.47 -6.25
CA GLY A 148 24.26 1.13 -6.38
C GLY A 148 25.07 1.90 -5.33
N GLY A 149 25.52 1.22 -4.26
CA GLY A 149 26.32 1.85 -3.22
C GLY A 149 26.71 0.93 -2.07
N ASN A 150 27.78 0.17 -2.27
CA ASN A 150 28.74 -0.34 -1.28
C ASN A 150 28.32 -0.39 0.21
N GLY A 151 27.91 -1.56 0.70
CA GLY A 151 27.85 -1.85 2.13
C GLY A 151 26.74 -2.82 2.53
N GLY A 152 27.06 -4.12 2.59
CA GLY A 152 26.34 -5.12 3.39
C GLY A 152 24.83 -5.30 3.18
N SER A 153 24.48 -6.45 2.56
CA SER A 153 23.14 -7.07 2.52
C SER A 153 22.25 -6.71 1.31
N TYR A 154 22.01 -7.74 0.49
CA TYR A 154 21.05 -7.85 -0.63
C TYR A 154 21.40 -7.11 -1.94
N SER A 155 22.20 -7.78 -2.79
CA SER A 155 22.30 -7.46 -4.22
C SER A 155 21.17 -8.17 -4.99
N PHE A 156 20.24 -7.41 -5.57
CA PHE A 156 19.29 -7.93 -6.55
C PHE A 156 19.98 -8.10 -7.91
N ARG A 157 20.64 -9.25 -8.13
CA ARG A 157 21.09 -9.64 -9.47
C ARG A 157 19.95 -10.29 -10.24
N PHE A 158 19.40 -9.59 -11.23
CA PHE A 158 18.58 -10.19 -12.27
C PHE A 158 19.47 -10.96 -13.24
N HIS A 159 19.50 -12.29 -13.14
CA HIS A 159 20.06 -13.14 -14.19
C HIS A 159 18.95 -13.43 -15.21
N PHE A 160 19.06 -12.83 -16.39
CA PHE A 160 18.36 -13.28 -17.59
C PHE A 160 19.30 -14.23 -18.31
N ASN A 161 18.84 -15.45 -18.56
CA ASN A 161 19.52 -16.45 -19.37
C ASN A 161 18.78 -16.62 -20.70
#